data_AF-A0A4V0WV73-F1
#
_entry.id   AF-A0A4V0WV73-F1
#
_cell.length_a   1.000
_cell.length_b   1.000
_cell.length_c   1.000
_cell.angle_alpha   90.00
_cell.angle_beta   90.00
_cell.angle_gamma   90.00
#
_symmetry.space_group_name_H-M   'P 1'
#
loop_
_entity.id
_entity.type
_entity.pdbx_description
1 polymer ?
#
loop_
_entity_poly.entity_id
_entity_poly.type
_entity_poly.pdbx_seq_one_letter_code
_entity_poly.pdbx_strand_id
1 'polypeptide(L)'
;MRDFKKDTAGYPLGTVMMYGPTRARATKYVAAVLAKPDSDPVALKRWFVSEGDIRKDTEIADEITAFFLAHKAHEIIMSDRITGCPHEEGVDYPLGHVCPECPFWAETDRFTHGPKAPADENDLSGHISADEIIIALSEIRGCPPKAALASADVRRAELTDRLITAVEAAVENGQDATDEENHLCTHALYLLAKWREQRAFAPVLRWLALPGDGAFDIAGDVATTAGARILASVCGGDRPEIRALVENRDANEYCRSVALDSLAVLAAWGELPRATVIGYMRELITGKLEREHSFVWDEIACLIADLDAEELVPLIRQPFDDGLVDPGTIGWDDIENRTSHTERPPFEEFQHSHPPITDVADETAWWGAYERTAVKDREMGRAQDFGDESLPDYESDTPVVAQPKIGRNDQCPCGSGKKYKKCCGKNA
;
A
#
# COMPACT_ATOMS: atom_id res chain seq x y z
N MET A 1 -25.82 12.61 3.61
CA MET A 1 -25.24 13.33 2.45
C MET A 1 -25.25 14.83 2.71
N ARG A 2 -24.06 15.43 2.80
CA ARG A 2 -23.81 16.86 2.52
C ARG A 2 -22.41 16.89 1.90
N ASP A 3 -22.31 17.31 0.64
CA ASP A 3 -21.05 17.30 -0.09
C ASP A 3 -20.12 18.38 0.45
N PHE A 4 -19.06 17.96 1.15
CA PHE A 4 -17.85 18.77 1.22
C PHE A 4 -17.21 18.75 -0.16
N LYS A 5 -17.54 19.75 -0.98
CA LYS A 5 -16.69 20.11 -2.12
C LYS A 5 -15.28 20.33 -1.56
N LYS A 6 -14.35 19.42 -1.88
CA LYS A 6 -12.92 19.70 -1.74
C LYS A 6 -12.67 20.97 -2.54
N ASP A 7 -12.20 22.00 -1.86
CA ASP A 7 -12.04 23.32 -2.47
C ASP A 7 -11.02 23.22 -3.61
N THR A 8 -11.44 23.56 -4.83
CA THR A 8 -10.61 23.48 -6.04
C THR A 8 -9.91 24.81 -6.36
N ALA A 9 -9.99 25.79 -5.46
CA ALA A 9 -9.24 27.04 -5.55
C ALA A 9 -7.74 26.76 -5.75
N GLY A 10 -7.13 27.38 -6.77
CA GLY A 10 -5.72 27.20 -7.13
C GLY A 10 -5.41 26.09 -8.15
N TYR A 11 -6.39 25.26 -8.55
CA TYR A 11 -6.20 24.17 -9.51
C TYR A 11 -6.78 24.48 -10.90
N PRO A 12 -6.16 24.01 -12.01
CA PRO A 12 -4.98 23.14 -12.07
C PRO A 12 -3.70 23.84 -11.60
N LEU A 13 -2.91 23.18 -10.76
CA LEU A 13 -1.72 23.74 -10.16
C LEU A 13 -0.49 23.34 -10.97
N GLY A 14 0.23 24.33 -11.51
CA GLY A 14 1.54 24.14 -12.10
C GLY A 14 2.63 24.08 -11.04
N THR A 15 3.57 23.14 -11.16
CA THR A 15 4.77 23.10 -10.33
C THR A 15 6.04 23.04 -11.21
N VAL A 16 7.09 23.74 -10.80
CA VAL A 16 8.40 23.74 -11.47
C VAL A 16 9.49 23.43 -10.46
N MET A 17 10.21 22.32 -10.69
CA MET A 17 11.34 21.89 -9.85
C MET A 17 12.65 21.96 -10.65
N MET A 18 13.71 22.42 -10.00
CA MET A 18 15.05 22.56 -10.58
C MET A 18 15.99 21.47 -10.07
N TYR A 19 16.76 20.84 -10.95
CA TYR A 19 17.77 19.84 -10.59
C TYR A 19 19.10 20.17 -11.24
N GLY A 20 20.20 19.71 -10.64
CA GLY A 20 21.54 20.02 -11.10
C GLY A 20 22.65 19.30 -10.33
N PRO A 21 23.87 19.21 -10.88
CA PRO A 21 24.95 18.43 -10.27
C PRO A 21 25.45 18.99 -8.93
N THR A 22 25.11 20.25 -8.62
CA THR A 22 25.38 20.91 -7.33
C THR A 22 24.27 21.90 -7.00
N ARG A 23 24.23 22.42 -5.76
CA ARG A 23 23.34 23.54 -5.39
C ARG A 23 23.56 24.84 -6.18
N ALA A 24 24.67 24.97 -6.90
CA ALA A 24 25.05 26.22 -7.58
C ALA A 24 24.66 26.26 -9.06
N ARG A 25 24.60 25.10 -9.74
CA ARG A 25 24.39 24.96 -11.19
C ARG A 25 23.16 24.11 -11.46
N ALA A 26 22.11 24.69 -12.04
CA ALA A 26 20.92 23.94 -12.48
C ALA A 26 21.10 23.47 -13.93
N THR A 27 20.75 22.22 -14.21
CA THR A 27 20.86 21.61 -15.56
C THR A 27 19.57 20.94 -16.03
N LYS A 28 18.57 20.77 -15.17
CA LYS A 28 17.28 20.15 -15.50
C LYS A 28 16.12 20.94 -14.87
N TYR A 29 15.08 21.19 -15.66
CA TYR A 29 13.77 21.62 -15.17
C TYR A 29 12.78 20.46 -15.31
N VAL A 30 11.90 20.31 -14.32
CA VAL A 30 10.72 19.44 -14.40
C VAL A 30 9.50 20.30 -14.12
N ALA A 31 8.59 20.40 -15.09
CA ALA A 31 7.30 21.05 -14.93
C ALA A 31 6.19 20.00 -14.90
N ALA A 32 5.25 20.14 -13.97
CA ALA A 32 4.11 19.25 -13.83
C ALA A 32 2.81 20.04 -13.58
N VAL A 33 1.68 19.52 -14.04
CA VAL A 33 0.35 20.11 -13.82
C VAL A 33 -0.52 19.11 -13.07
N LEU A 34 -1.02 19.53 -11.91
CA LEU A 34 -1.90 18.75 -11.04
C LEU A 34 -3.35 19.23 -11.24
N ALA A 35 -4.30 18.33 -11.48
CA ALA A 35 -5.70 18.70 -11.68
C ALA A 35 -6.50 18.84 -10.35
N LYS A 36 -6.01 18.22 -9.27
CA LYS A 36 -6.58 18.24 -7.92
C LYS A 36 -5.46 17.96 -6.89
N PRO A 37 -5.68 18.23 -5.59
CA PRO A 37 -4.74 17.82 -4.54
C PRO A 37 -4.50 16.31 -4.54
N ASP A 38 -3.27 15.92 -4.21
CA ASP A 38 -2.84 14.52 -4.01
C ASP A 38 -3.16 13.57 -5.19
N SER A 39 -3.05 14.06 -6.43
CA SER A 39 -3.15 13.24 -7.64
C SER A 39 -1.86 13.21 -8.44
N ASP A 40 -1.76 12.22 -9.33
CA ASP A 40 -0.75 12.23 -10.39
C ASP A 40 -0.87 13.48 -11.28
N PRO A 41 0.24 13.90 -11.91
CA PRO A 41 0.25 15.03 -12.82
C PRO A 41 -0.42 14.66 -14.15
N VAL A 42 -1.43 15.43 -14.55
CA VAL A 42 -2.12 15.28 -15.84
C VAL A 42 -1.27 15.70 -17.04
N ALA A 43 -0.18 16.42 -16.79
CA ALA A 43 0.87 16.71 -17.75
C ALA A 43 2.21 16.87 -17.04
N LEU A 44 3.29 16.36 -17.63
CA LEU A 44 4.65 16.51 -17.13
C LEU A 44 5.63 16.68 -18.30
N LYS A 45 6.53 17.65 -18.20
CA LYS A 45 7.59 17.89 -19.19
C LYS A 45 8.93 18.14 -18.48
N ARG A 46 10.02 17.68 -19.10
CA ARG A 46 11.40 17.81 -18.61
C ARG A 46 12.24 18.53 -19.66
N TRP A 47 13.12 19.43 -19.22
CA TRP A 47 14.10 20.13 -20.05
C TRP A 47 15.49 19.95 -19.47
N PHE A 48 16.51 19.95 -20.31
CA PHE A 48 17.90 19.67 -19.93
C PHE A 48 18.87 20.59 -20.69
N VAL A 49 19.98 20.97 -20.06
CA VAL A 49 21.14 21.58 -20.72
C VAL A 49 22.42 20.84 -20.33
N SER A 50 23.25 20.50 -21.31
CA SER A 50 24.56 19.86 -21.08
C SER A 50 25.59 20.85 -20.57
N GLU A 51 25.58 22.07 -21.10
CA GLU A 51 26.49 23.17 -20.76
C GLU A 51 25.75 24.38 -20.19
N GLY A 52 26.42 25.16 -19.34
CA GLY A 52 25.83 26.35 -18.72
C GLY A 52 24.81 26.05 -17.60
N ASP A 53 23.93 27.00 -17.32
CA ASP A 53 22.92 26.91 -16.26
C ASP A 53 21.53 27.20 -16.84
N ILE A 54 20.61 26.25 -16.67
CA ILE A 54 19.28 26.26 -17.32
C ILE A 54 18.41 27.46 -16.90
N ARG A 55 18.69 28.08 -15.74
CA ARG A 55 17.96 29.28 -15.26
C ARG A 55 18.28 30.54 -16.07
N LYS A 56 19.27 30.47 -16.96
CA LYS A 56 19.67 31.56 -17.87
C LYS A 56 19.19 31.34 -19.31
N ASP A 57 18.55 30.21 -19.58
CA ASP A 57 18.04 29.87 -20.90
C ASP A 57 16.64 30.47 -21.09
N THR A 58 16.55 31.50 -21.93
CA THR A 58 15.30 32.22 -22.20
C THR A 58 14.35 31.41 -23.08
N GLU A 59 14.87 30.56 -23.97
CA GLU A 59 14.04 29.73 -24.85
C GLU A 59 13.32 28.64 -24.02
N ILE A 60 14.04 28.02 -23.07
CA ILE A 60 13.44 27.08 -22.11
C ILE A 60 12.44 27.77 -21.17
N ALA A 61 12.70 29.02 -20.75
CA ALA A 61 11.76 29.79 -19.93
C ALA A 61 10.44 30.12 -20.67
N ASP A 62 10.53 30.46 -21.96
CA ASP A 62 9.37 30.66 -22.82
C ASP A 62 8.61 29.34 -23.07
N GLU A 63 9.33 28.22 -23.26
CA GLU A 63 8.71 26.89 -23.37
C GLU A 63 7.97 26.44 -22.11
N ILE A 64 8.52 26.69 -20.91
CA ILE A 64 7.86 26.38 -19.63
C ILE A 64 6.58 27.23 -19.49
N THR A 65 6.64 28.50 -19.88
CA THR A 65 5.48 29.40 -19.89
C THR A 65 4.40 28.90 -20.85
N ALA A 66 4.78 28.54 -22.07
CA ALA A 66 3.89 27.96 -23.08
C ALA A 66 3.26 26.63 -22.62
N PHE A 67 4.03 25.79 -21.93
CA PHE A 67 3.54 24.54 -21.33
C PHE A 67 2.40 24.79 -20.33
N PHE A 68 2.55 25.72 -19.38
CA PHE A 68 1.49 26.00 -18.41
C PHE A 68 0.27 26.70 -19.02
N LEU A 69 0.47 27.59 -20.00
CA LEU A 69 -0.63 28.22 -20.74
C LEU A 69 -1.46 27.19 -21.51
N ALA A 70 -0.81 26.22 -22.17
CA ALA A 70 -1.50 25.15 -22.89
C ALA A 70 -2.37 24.27 -21.97
N HIS A 71 -1.92 24.03 -20.74
CA HIS A 71 -2.62 23.22 -19.73
C HIS A 71 -3.52 24.04 -18.80
N LYS A 72 -3.66 25.35 -19.03
CA LYS A 72 -4.51 26.27 -18.24
C LYS A 72 -4.23 26.21 -16.73
N ALA A 73 -2.96 26.16 -16.34
CA ALA A 73 -2.60 26.22 -14.93
C ALA A 73 -3.10 27.54 -14.31
N HIS A 74 -3.85 27.45 -13.21
CA HIS A 74 -4.41 28.58 -12.48
C HIS A 74 -3.31 29.32 -11.70
N GLU A 75 -2.43 28.56 -11.06
CA GLU A 75 -1.26 29.03 -10.33
C GLU A 75 -0.02 28.23 -10.75
N ILE A 76 1.17 28.82 -10.60
CA ILE A 76 2.45 28.17 -10.87
C ILE A 76 3.36 28.39 -9.66
N ILE A 77 3.80 27.30 -9.04
CA ILE A 77 4.76 27.31 -7.92
C ILE A 77 6.11 26.78 -8.43
N MET A 78 7.15 27.60 -8.35
CA MET A 78 8.53 27.18 -8.66
C MET A 78 9.32 27.01 -7.36
N SER A 79 10.22 26.02 -7.31
CA SER A 79 11.19 25.91 -6.21
C SER A 79 12.08 27.16 -6.17
N ASP A 80 12.43 27.63 -4.97
CA ASP A 80 13.36 28.77 -4.79
C ASP A 80 14.83 28.37 -5.02
N ARG A 81 15.10 27.06 -5.13
CA ARG A 81 16.42 26.45 -5.17
C ARG A 81 16.43 25.15 -5.98
N ILE A 82 17.62 24.61 -6.20
CA ILE A 82 17.85 23.32 -6.87
C ILE A 82 17.53 22.17 -5.90
N THR A 83 16.52 21.35 -6.19
CA THR A 83 15.96 20.32 -5.32
C THR A 83 16.61 18.93 -5.45
N GLY A 84 17.78 18.83 -6.09
CA GLY A 84 18.60 17.61 -6.09
C GLY A 84 19.32 17.31 -7.40
N CYS A 85 19.73 16.05 -7.55
CA CYS A 85 20.41 15.49 -8.72
C CYS A 85 19.53 15.51 -9.98
N PRO A 86 20.08 15.79 -11.19
CA PRO A 86 19.32 15.66 -12.44
C PRO A 86 19.07 14.20 -12.83
N HIS A 87 19.89 13.26 -12.32
CA HIS A 87 19.77 11.83 -12.52
C HIS A 87 18.80 11.20 -11.52
N GLU A 88 18.05 10.20 -11.98
CA GLU A 88 16.91 9.59 -11.29
C GLU A 88 17.29 8.22 -10.71
N GLU A 89 17.08 8.06 -9.41
CA GLU A 89 17.40 6.84 -8.66
C GLU A 89 16.48 5.69 -9.07
N GLY A 90 17.03 4.49 -9.24
CA GLY A 90 16.32 3.34 -9.82
C GLY A 90 16.25 3.36 -11.36
N VAL A 91 16.65 4.45 -12.02
CA VAL A 91 16.68 4.60 -13.49
C VAL A 91 18.11 4.77 -14.00
N ASP A 92 18.79 5.82 -13.56
CA ASP A 92 20.16 6.18 -13.98
C ASP A 92 21.23 5.53 -13.09
N TYR A 93 20.89 5.21 -11.84
CA TYR A 93 21.76 4.51 -10.88
C TYR A 93 20.94 3.69 -9.87
N PRO A 94 21.51 2.66 -9.21
CA PRO A 94 20.76 1.74 -8.35
C PRO A 94 20.13 2.41 -7.11
N LEU A 95 18.98 1.88 -6.67
CA LEU A 95 18.26 2.33 -5.47
C LEU A 95 19.11 2.15 -4.19
N GLY A 96 19.14 3.16 -3.34
CA GLY A 96 19.93 3.21 -2.10
C GLY A 96 21.37 3.69 -2.29
N HIS A 97 21.79 4.05 -3.50
CA HIS A 97 23.17 4.46 -3.80
C HIS A 97 23.33 5.97 -4.02
N VAL A 98 24.55 6.47 -3.84
CA VAL A 98 24.92 7.83 -4.23
C VAL A 98 25.08 7.90 -5.75
N CYS A 99 24.49 8.91 -6.39
CA CYS A 99 24.66 9.16 -7.82
C CYS A 99 26.16 9.34 -8.17
N PRO A 100 26.74 8.51 -9.05
CA PRO A 100 28.18 8.54 -9.33
C PRO A 100 28.62 9.83 -10.06
N GLU A 101 27.71 10.46 -10.80
CA GLU A 101 27.98 11.69 -11.56
C GLU A 101 27.81 12.98 -10.73
N CYS A 102 27.08 12.91 -9.61
CA CYS A 102 26.69 14.09 -8.82
C CYS A 102 27.01 13.91 -7.33
N PRO A 103 28.28 13.64 -6.95
CA PRO A 103 28.69 13.29 -5.58
C PRO A 103 28.44 14.43 -4.56
N PHE A 104 28.20 15.65 -5.01
CA PHE A 104 27.82 16.78 -4.14
C PHE A 104 26.60 16.46 -3.26
N TRP A 105 25.63 15.71 -3.77
CA TRP A 105 24.40 15.34 -3.04
C TRP A 105 24.59 14.14 -2.09
N ALA A 106 25.78 13.53 -2.04
CA ALA A 106 26.11 12.49 -1.06
C ALA A 106 25.99 13.05 0.37
N GLU A 107 26.61 14.21 0.61
CA GLU A 107 26.72 14.85 1.94
C GLU A 107 25.92 16.16 2.04
N THR A 108 25.10 16.51 1.05
CA THR A 108 24.28 17.74 1.05
C THR A 108 22.80 17.38 1.05
N ASP A 109 22.03 17.92 1.99
CA ASP A 109 20.57 17.77 1.96
C ASP A 109 19.94 18.60 0.82
N ARG A 110 18.99 18.00 0.10
CA ARG A 110 18.46 18.54 -1.16
C ARG A 110 17.48 19.69 -0.98
N PHE A 111 16.91 19.87 0.21
CA PHE A 111 15.93 20.92 0.51
C PHE A 111 16.56 22.11 1.27
N THR A 112 17.48 21.84 2.20
CA THR A 112 18.12 22.87 3.04
C THR A 112 19.43 23.39 2.47
N HIS A 113 20.13 22.60 1.63
CA HIS A 113 21.48 22.88 1.10
C HIS A 113 22.59 23.03 2.15
N GLY A 114 22.29 22.73 3.42
CA GLY A 114 23.31 22.48 4.41
C GLY A 114 24.07 21.18 4.12
N PRO A 115 25.11 20.85 4.89
CA PRO A 115 25.47 19.45 5.02
C PRO A 115 24.20 18.67 5.40
N LYS A 116 24.04 17.44 4.90
CA LYS A 116 23.17 16.48 5.60
C LYS A 116 23.60 16.52 7.06
N ALA A 117 22.65 16.50 7.98
CA ALA A 117 23.03 16.38 9.39
C ALA A 117 24.01 15.21 9.51
N PRO A 118 25.14 15.34 10.24
CA PRO A 118 25.78 14.12 10.72
C PRO A 118 24.66 13.34 11.39
N ALA A 119 24.48 12.06 11.03
CA ALA A 119 23.41 11.25 11.58
C ALA A 119 23.38 11.51 13.09
N ASP A 120 22.29 12.13 13.56
CA ASP A 120 22.05 12.31 14.98
C ASP A 120 22.27 10.93 15.61
N GLU A 121 22.84 10.85 16.80
CA GLU A 121 22.95 9.57 17.50
C GLU A 121 21.54 8.97 17.79
N ASN A 122 20.47 9.72 17.45
CA ASN A 122 19.06 9.33 17.37
C ASN A 122 18.41 9.39 15.95
N ASP A 123 19.14 9.70 14.87
CA ASP A 123 18.68 9.62 13.46
C ASP A 123 19.10 8.26 12.90
N LEU A 124 18.20 7.30 13.09
CA LEU A 124 18.36 5.89 12.73
C LEU A 124 18.24 5.62 11.21
N SER A 125 18.61 6.59 10.36
CA SER A 125 18.67 6.41 8.90
C SER A 125 19.82 5.51 8.43
N GLY A 126 20.69 5.05 9.34
CA GLY A 126 21.73 4.06 9.09
C GLY A 126 21.80 2.98 10.18
N HIS A 127 21.04 1.89 9.99
CA HIS A 127 21.03 0.67 10.80
C HIS A 127 20.24 0.68 12.12
N ILE A 128 18.91 0.70 11.99
CA ILE A 128 18.05 -0.01 12.95
C ILE A 128 18.57 -1.46 13.08
N SER A 129 18.86 -1.91 14.30
CA SER A 129 19.31 -3.27 14.59
C SER A 129 18.19 -4.29 14.34
N ALA A 130 18.55 -5.58 14.19
CA ALA A 130 17.54 -6.63 14.06
C ALA A 130 16.58 -6.68 15.28
N ASP A 131 17.07 -6.31 16.48
CA ASP A 131 16.23 -6.23 17.68
C ASP A 131 15.25 -5.05 17.63
N GLU A 132 15.72 -3.85 17.27
CA GLU A 132 14.84 -2.68 17.12
C GLU A 132 13.83 -2.84 15.98
N ILE A 133 14.19 -3.57 14.91
CA ILE A 133 13.23 -3.95 13.86
C ILE A 133 12.14 -4.85 14.46
N ILE A 134 12.50 -5.94 15.15
CA ILE A 134 11.50 -6.84 15.74
C ILE A 134 10.59 -6.11 16.73
N ILE A 135 11.13 -5.24 17.60
CA ILE A 135 10.34 -4.40 18.50
C ILE A 135 9.37 -3.50 17.71
N ALA A 136 9.86 -2.81 16.67
CA ALA A 136 9.04 -1.91 15.86
C ALA A 136 7.95 -2.63 15.06
N LEU A 137 8.14 -3.92 14.70
CA LEU A 137 7.15 -4.77 14.03
C LEU A 137 6.15 -5.41 15.01
N SER A 138 6.52 -5.60 16.27
CA SER A 138 5.61 -6.10 17.31
C SER A 138 4.74 -4.99 17.94
N GLU A 139 5.16 -3.73 17.88
CA GLU A 139 4.40 -2.61 18.45
C GLU A 139 3.12 -2.30 17.66
N ILE A 140 1.96 -2.43 18.31
CA ILE A 140 0.65 -2.02 17.78
C ILE A 140 0.67 -0.51 17.48
N ARG A 141 0.62 -0.15 16.19
CA ARG A 141 0.70 1.25 15.73
C ARG A 141 -0.35 1.54 14.67
N GLY A 142 -0.97 2.73 14.74
CA GLY A 142 -1.89 3.25 13.72
C GLY A 142 -1.28 3.59 12.36
N CYS A 143 -0.04 3.16 12.08
CA CYS A 143 0.61 3.22 10.77
C CYS A 143 1.81 2.25 10.71
N PRO A 144 2.17 1.72 9.52
CA PRO A 144 3.31 0.82 9.38
C PRO A 144 4.63 1.45 9.87
N PRO A 145 5.52 0.67 10.49
CA PRO A 145 6.82 1.13 10.96
C PRO A 145 7.81 1.29 9.77
N LYS A 146 7.56 2.27 8.90
CA LYS A 146 8.23 2.45 7.60
C LYS A 146 9.75 2.36 7.65
N ALA A 147 10.39 2.93 8.67
CA ALA A 147 11.85 2.88 8.83
C ALA A 147 12.37 1.45 9.12
N ALA A 148 11.64 0.68 9.93
CA ALA A 148 11.99 -0.73 10.21
C ALA A 148 11.77 -1.61 8.98
N LEU A 149 10.66 -1.42 8.26
CA LEU A 149 10.36 -2.13 7.01
C LEU A 149 11.39 -1.83 5.91
N ALA A 150 11.78 -0.57 5.73
CA ALA A 150 12.85 -0.18 4.81
C ALA A 150 14.23 -0.73 5.21
N SER A 151 14.48 -0.91 6.51
CA SER A 151 15.73 -1.48 7.03
C SER A 151 15.78 -3.02 6.97
N ALA A 152 14.63 -3.68 6.83
CA ALA A 152 14.51 -5.14 6.95
C ALA A 152 15.34 -5.89 5.90
N ASP A 153 15.38 -5.43 4.64
CA ASP A 153 16.14 -6.11 3.57
C ASP A 153 17.64 -6.18 3.89
N VAL A 154 18.20 -5.11 4.46
CA VAL A 154 19.62 -5.00 4.88
C VAL A 154 19.93 -5.93 6.08
N ARG A 155 18.90 -6.33 6.82
CA ARG A 155 18.97 -7.23 7.98
C ARG A 155 18.37 -8.61 7.72
N ARG A 156 18.01 -8.95 6.47
CA ARG A 156 17.34 -10.22 6.10
C ARG A 156 17.99 -11.44 6.77
N ALA A 157 19.31 -11.59 6.69
CA ALA A 157 20.02 -12.74 7.23
C ALA A 157 19.88 -12.89 8.76
N GLU A 158 19.76 -11.79 9.50
CA GLU A 158 19.56 -11.78 10.96
C GLU A 158 18.09 -11.92 11.36
N LEU A 159 17.18 -11.45 10.50
CA LEU A 159 15.74 -11.44 10.74
C LEU A 159 15.03 -12.74 10.33
N THR A 160 15.49 -13.41 9.26
CA THR A 160 14.71 -14.49 8.62
C THR A 160 14.30 -15.59 9.60
N ASP A 161 15.25 -16.11 10.37
CA ASP A 161 14.97 -17.20 11.31
C ASP A 161 14.09 -16.72 12.47
N ARG A 162 14.27 -15.47 12.93
CA ARG A 162 13.45 -14.85 13.98
C ARG A 162 11.99 -14.63 13.55
N LEU A 163 11.78 -14.19 12.31
CA LEU A 163 10.46 -13.98 11.72
C LEU A 163 9.76 -15.31 11.47
N ILE A 164 10.48 -16.36 11.03
CA ILE A 164 9.94 -17.73 10.97
C ILE A 164 9.48 -18.17 12.36
N THR A 165 10.34 -18.06 13.39
CA THR A 165 9.98 -18.40 14.78
C THR A 165 8.80 -17.58 15.30
N ALA A 166 8.63 -16.31 14.89
CA ALA A 166 7.47 -15.51 15.28
C ALA A 166 6.15 -16.05 14.69
N VAL A 167 6.14 -16.49 13.42
CA VAL A 167 4.97 -17.16 12.83
C VAL A 167 4.72 -18.50 13.52
N GLU A 168 5.77 -19.26 13.85
CA GLU A 168 5.63 -20.52 14.57
C GLU A 168 5.04 -20.34 15.97
N ALA A 169 5.54 -19.37 16.74
CA ALA A 169 5.04 -19.06 18.08
C ALA A 169 3.57 -18.59 18.06
N ALA A 170 3.19 -17.71 17.13
CA ALA A 170 1.79 -17.28 17.00
C ALA A 170 0.85 -18.45 16.65
N VAL A 171 1.29 -19.37 15.76
CA VAL A 171 0.53 -20.58 15.41
C VAL A 171 0.44 -21.58 16.57
N GLU A 172 1.49 -21.70 17.39
CA GLU A 172 1.52 -22.59 18.56
C GLU A 172 0.70 -22.04 19.74
N ASN A 173 0.72 -20.72 19.97
CA ASN A 173 -0.07 -20.05 21.00
C ASN A 173 -1.55 -19.90 20.58
N GLY A 174 -1.82 -19.69 19.29
CA GLY A 174 -3.19 -19.56 18.76
C GLY A 174 -3.97 -18.45 19.46
N GLN A 175 -5.09 -18.80 20.09
CA GLN A 175 -5.94 -17.85 20.82
C GLN A 175 -5.32 -17.30 22.11
N ASP A 176 -4.24 -17.93 22.61
CA ASP A 176 -3.47 -17.45 23.77
C ASP A 176 -2.30 -16.51 23.36
N ALA A 177 -2.11 -16.24 22.06
CA ALA A 177 -1.08 -15.34 21.56
C ALA A 177 -1.35 -13.87 21.97
N THR A 178 -0.30 -13.11 22.27
CA THR A 178 -0.47 -11.68 22.61
C THR A 178 -0.68 -10.82 21.35
N ASP A 179 -1.29 -9.64 21.53
CA ASP A 179 -1.46 -8.67 20.44
C ASP A 179 -0.12 -8.33 19.77
N GLU A 180 0.98 -8.26 20.54
CA GLU A 180 2.33 -8.02 20.00
C GLU A 180 2.90 -9.21 19.22
N GLU A 181 2.62 -10.45 19.64
CA GLU A 181 2.99 -11.67 18.90
C GLU A 181 2.25 -11.74 17.56
N ASN A 182 0.94 -11.45 17.57
CA ASN A 182 0.08 -11.39 16.40
C ASN A 182 0.50 -10.27 15.43
N HIS A 183 0.84 -9.08 15.94
CA HIS A 183 1.31 -7.98 15.11
C HIS A 183 2.70 -8.26 14.48
N LEU A 184 3.60 -8.91 15.24
CA LEU A 184 4.89 -9.37 14.72
C LEU A 184 4.72 -10.47 13.66
N CYS A 185 3.85 -11.45 13.91
CA CYS A 185 3.50 -12.52 12.97
C CYS A 185 2.97 -11.92 11.66
N THR A 186 2.04 -10.98 11.75
CA THR A 186 1.44 -10.32 10.57
C THR A 186 2.53 -9.65 9.70
N HIS A 187 3.45 -8.90 10.30
CA HIS A 187 4.59 -8.33 9.57
C HIS A 187 5.58 -9.38 9.05
N ALA A 188 5.81 -10.46 9.80
CA ALA A 188 6.68 -11.57 9.40
C ALA A 188 6.18 -12.24 8.12
N LEU A 189 4.87 -12.50 8.01
CA LEU A 189 4.23 -13.08 6.82
C LEU A 189 4.57 -12.28 5.55
N TYR A 190 4.39 -10.95 5.57
CA TYR A 190 4.70 -10.09 4.43
C TYR A 190 6.20 -10.03 4.09
N LEU A 191 7.08 -9.95 5.09
CA LEU A 191 8.53 -9.91 4.84
C LEU A 191 9.06 -11.24 4.30
N LEU A 192 8.61 -12.37 4.84
CA LEU A 192 8.98 -13.71 4.37
C LEU A 192 8.43 -13.97 2.94
N ALA A 193 7.23 -13.47 2.62
CA ALA A 193 6.67 -13.49 1.27
C ALA A 193 7.48 -12.63 0.30
N LYS A 194 7.77 -11.35 0.62
CA LYS A 194 8.63 -10.46 -0.17
C LYS A 194 9.98 -11.10 -0.49
N TRP A 195 10.55 -11.82 0.48
CA TRP A 195 11.83 -12.51 0.36
C TRP A 195 11.77 -13.88 -0.31
N ARG A 196 10.56 -14.37 -0.62
CA ARG A 196 10.25 -15.72 -1.14
C ARG A 196 10.94 -16.83 -0.34
N GLU A 197 10.88 -16.70 0.99
CA GLU A 197 11.60 -17.57 1.90
C GLU A 197 10.91 -18.93 2.04
N GLN A 198 11.38 -19.94 1.30
CA GLN A 198 10.74 -21.26 1.25
C GLN A 198 10.72 -22.00 2.59
N ARG A 199 11.61 -21.67 3.53
CA ARG A 199 11.58 -22.22 4.89
C ARG A 199 10.33 -21.79 5.67
N ALA A 200 9.67 -20.70 5.27
CA ALA A 200 8.41 -20.25 5.83
C ALA A 200 7.17 -21.00 5.30
N PHE A 201 7.29 -21.85 4.26
CA PHE A 201 6.13 -22.57 3.71
C PHE A 201 5.38 -23.40 4.75
N ALA A 202 6.10 -24.19 5.54
CA ALA A 202 5.48 -25.04 6.55
C ALA A 202 4.70 -24.24 7.62
N PRO A 203 5.27 -23.21 8.29
CA PRO A 203 4.49 -22.43 9.25
C PRO A 203 3.37 -21.59 8.64
N VAL A 204 3.54 -21.02 7.45
CA VAL A 204 2.47 -20.30 6.73
C VAL A 204 1.30 -21.24 6.41
N LEU A 205 1.59 -22.47 5.95
CA LEU A 205 0.55 -23.46 5.70
C LEU A 205 -0.11 -23.93 7.00
N ARG A 206 0.63 -24.08 8.11
CA ARG A 206 0.03 -24.40 9.43
C ARG A 206 -0.90 -23.29 9.92
N TRP A 207 -0.54 -22.02 9.74
CA TRP A 207 -1.38 -20.86 10.07
C TRP A 207 -2.71 -20.90 9.31
N LEU A 208 -2.68 -21.07 7.98
CA LEU A 208 -3.90 -21.18 7.17
C LEU A 208 -4.70 -22.47 7.45
N ALA A 209 -4.04 -23.53 7.96
CA ALA A 209 -4.68 -24.78 8.36
C ALA A 209 -5.23 -24.78 9.80
N LEU A 210 -5.19 -23.66 10.53
CA LEU A 210 -5.80 -23.57 11.85
C LEU A 210 -7.33 -23.76 11.78
N PRO A 211 -7.93 -24.45 12.77
CA PRO A 211 -9.38 -24.67 12.83
C PRO A 211 -10.11 -23.40 13.30
N GLY A 212 -11.40 -23.30 12.93
CA GLY A 212 -12.23 -22.15 13.29
C GLY A 212 -11.65 -20.85 12.76
N ASP A 213 -11.68 -19.77 13.55
CA ASP A 213 -11.21 -18.46 13.13
C ASP A 213 -9.72 -18.23 13.43
N GLY A 214 -8.95 -19.25 13.84
CA GLY A 214 -7.58 -19.11 14.35
C GLY A 214 -6.58 -18.40 13.41
N ALA A 215 -6.78 -18.48 12.09
CA ALA A 215 -5.97 -17.72 11.13
C ALA A 215 -6.25 -16.20 11.18
N PHE A 216 -7.52 -15.83 11.39
CA PHE A 216 -8.00 -14.47 11.57
C PHE A 216 -7.73 -13.93 12.98
N ASP A 217 -7.79 -14.78 14.01
CA ASP A 217 -7.38 -14.41 15.37
C ASP A 217 -5.92 -13.93 15.41
N ILE A 218 -5.04 -14.53 14.59
CA ILE A 218 -3.61 -14.19 14.51
C ILE A 218 -3.31 -12.98 13.60
N ALA A 219 -3.92 -12.89 12.42
CA ALA A 219 -3.53 -11.89 11.40
C ALA A 219 -4.70 -11.08 10.80
N GLY A 220 -5.92 -11.28 11.30
CA GLY A 220 -7.13 -10.63 10.82
C GLY A 220 -7.36 -10.85 9.32
N ASP A 221 -7.84 -9.79 8.65
CA ASP A 221 -8.15 -9.77 7.22
C ASP A 221 -6.93 -10.10 6.33
N VAL A 222 -5.70 -10.13 6.84
CA VAL A 222 -4.51 -10.55 6.06
C VAL A 222 -4.64 -12.01 5.58
N ALA A 223 -5.37 -12.85 6.32
CA ALA A 223 -5.69 -14.23 5.91
C ALA A 223 -6.32 -14.30 4.52
N THR A 224 -7.25 -13.40 4.19
CA THR A 224 -7.96 -13.37 2.90
C THR A 224 -7.44 -12.31 1.93
N THR A 225 -6.98 -11.15 2.41
CA THR A 225 -6.52 -10.03 1.56
C THR A 225 -5.13 -10.24 0.96
N ALA A 226 -4.26 -11.01 1.61
CA ALA A 226 -2.90 -11.29 1.12
C ALA A 226 -2.47 -12.75 1.27
N GLY A 227 -3.21 -13.59 2.00
CA GLY A 227 -2.84 -14.98 2.30
C GLY A 227 -2.46 -15.82 1.07
N ALA A 228 -3.15 -15.64 -0.06
CA ALA A 228 -2.86 -16.38 -1.28
C ALA A 228 -1.52 -15.96 -1.90
N ARG A 229 -1.26 -14.64 -2.01
CA ARG A 229 0.01 -14.07 -2.45
C ARG A 229 1.16 -14.42 -1.49
N ILE A 230 0.90 -14.48 -0.18
CA ILE A 230 1.86 -14.92 0.84
C ILE A 230 2.22 -16.40 0.65
N LEU A 231 1.22 -17.28 0.59
CA LEU A 231 1.40 -18.74 0.42
C LEU A 231 2.11 -19.08 -0.90
N ALA A 232 1.68 -18.46 -2.02
CA ALA A 232 2.32 -18.61 -3.32
C ALA A 232 3.78 -18.11 -3.33
N SER A 233 4.10 -17.05 -2.58
CA SER A 233 5.47 -16.53 -2.50
C SER A 233 6.44 -17.48 -1.80
N VAL A 234 5.97 -18.21 -0.78
CA VAL A 234 6.81 -19.09 0.06
C VAL A 234 6.78 -20.56 -0.38
N CYS A 235 5.81 -21.02 -1.16
CA CYS A 235 5.68 -22.47 -1.47
C CYS A 235 6.76 -23.04 -2.40
N GLY A 236 7.37 -22.20 -3.24
CA GLY A 236 8.38 -22.62 -4.22
C GLY A 236 7.85 -23.43 -5.43
N GLY A 237 6.55 -23.35 -5.72
CA GLY A 237 5.91 -23.97 -6.89
C GLY A 237 4.70 -24.85 -6.53
N ASP A 238 4.39 -25.85 -7.38
CA ASP A 238 3.32 -26.82 -7.12
C ASP A 238 3.67 -27.69 -5.89
N ARG A 239 2.83 -27.62 -4.86
CA ARG A 239 3.01 -28.32 -3.58
C ARG A 239 1.73 -29.10 -3.27
N PRO A 240 1.77 -30.44 -3.14
CA PRO A 240 0.58 -31.23 -2.85
C PRO A 240 -0.06 -30.87 -1.50
N GLU A 241 0.71 -30.30 -0.57
CA GLU A 241 0.22 -29.87 0.73
C GLU A 241 -0.75 -28.67 0.64
N ILE A 242 -0.68 -27.84 -0.42
CA ILE A 242 -1.66 -26.77 -0.68
C ILE A 242 -3.01 -27.39 -1.06
N ARG A 243 -3.01 -28.37 -1.96
CA ARG A 243 -4.21 -29.11 -2.38
C ARG A 243 -4.84 -29.87 -1.21
N ALA A 244 -4.01 -30.41 -0.32
CA ALA A 244 -4.48 -31.04 0.91
C ALA A 244 -5.19 -30.05 1.86
N LEU A 245 -4.81 -28.76 1.86
CA LEU A 245 -5.54 -27.72 2.60
C LEU A 245 -6.89 -27.38 1.94
N VAL A 246 -6.94 -27.24 0.61
CA VAL A 246 -8.22 -27.03 -0.13
C VAL A 246 -9.23 -28.15 0.18
N GLU A 247 -8.75 -29.39 0.19
CA GLU A 247 -9.54 -30.61 0.48
C GLU A 247 -9.78 -30.86 1.99
N ASN A 248 -9.22 -30.05 2.90
CA ASN A 248 -9.36 -30.25 4.35
C ASN A 248 -10.63 -29.57 4.91
N ARG A 249 -11.68 -30.36 5.17
CA ARG A 249 -12.95 -29.90 5.77
C ARG A 249 -12.83 -29.33 7.18
N ASP A 250 -11.79 -29.68 7.94
CA ASP A 250 -11.63 -29.22 9.33
C ASP A 250 -10.94 -27.84 9.42
N ALA A 251 -10.41 -27.33 8.30
CA ALA A 251 -9.85 -25.98 8.19
C ALA A 251 -10.93 -24.94 7.84
N ASN A 252 -10.67 -23.68 8.19
CA ASN A 252 -11.54 -22.56 7.85
C ASN A 252 -11.80 -22.47 6.33
N GLU A 253 -13.06 -22.34 5.92
CA GLU A 253 -13.44 -22.34 4.50
C GLU A 253 -12.89 -21.17 3.67
N TYR A 254 -12.69 -20.00 4.27
CA TYR A 254 -11.96 -18.91 3.61
C TYR A 254 -10.48 -19.29 3.40
N CYS A 255 -9.83 -19.93 4.37
CA CYS A 255 -8.45 -20.39 4.22
C CYS A 255 -8.28 -21.54 3.21
N ARG A 256 -9.29 -22.42 3.08
CA ARG A 256 -9.35 -23.42 2.00
C ARG A 256 -9.44 -22.77 0.63
N SER A 257 -10.18 -21.67 0.52
CA SER A 257 -10.35 -20.88 -0.71
C SER A 257 -9.06 -20.15 -1.07
N VAL A 258 -8.45 -19.48 -0.09
CA VAL A 258 -7.10 -18.87 -0.19
C VAL A 258 -6.02 -19.86 -0.63
N ALA A 259 -6.12 -21.12 -0.21
CA ALA A 259 -5.22 -22.17 -0.69
C ALA A 259 -5.43 -22.49 -2.19
N LEU A 260 -6.67 -22.47 -2.69
CA LEU A 260 -6.98 -22.65 -4.11
C LEU A 260 -6.52 -21.43 -4.93
N ASP A 261 -6.84 -20.21 -4.46
CA ASP A 261 -6.38 -18.96 -5.08
C ASP A 261 -4.85 -18.89 -5.14
N SER A 262 -4.12 -19.37 -4.12
CA SER A 262 -2.65 -19.42 -4.19
C SER A 262 -2.10 -20.22 -5.40
N LEU A 263 -2.85 -21.21 -5.90
CA LEU A 263 -2.50 -21.93 -7.14
C LEU A 263 -2.79 -21.08 -8.38
N ALA A 264 -3.88 -20.29 -8.38
CA ALA A 264 -4.19 -19.31 -9.42
C ALA A 264 -3.14 -18.19 -9.47
N VAL A 265 -2.72 -17.67 -8.32
CA VAL A 265 -1.62 -16.69 -8.18
C VAL A 265 -0.29 -17.25 -8.71
N LEU A 266 0.06 -18.51 -8.42
CA LEU A 266 1.23 -19.16 -9.04
C LEU A 266 1.10 -19.25 -10.57
N ALA A 267 -0.11 -19.46 -11.09
CA ALA A 267 -0.34 -19.44 -12.53
C ALA A 267 -0.26 -18.04 -13.14
N ALA A 268 -0.72 -17.01 -12.41
CA ALA A 268 -0.57 -15.62 -12.79
C ALA A 268 0.90 -15.21 -12.92
N TRP A 269 1.76 -15.67 -12.00
CA TRP A 269 3.21 -15.44 -12.03
C TRP A 269 3.97 -16.33 -13.04
N GLY A 270 3.29 -17.28 -13.68
CA GLY A 270 3.91 -18.23 -14.61
C GLY A 270 4.75 -19.33 -13.95
N GLU A 271 4.62 -19.50 -12.63
CA GLU A 271 5.31 -20.53 -11.84
C GLU A 271 4.54 -21.87 -11.82
N LEU A 272 3.25 -21.85 -12.18
CA LEU A 272 2.41 -23.02 -12.38
C LEU A 272 1.68 -22.91 -13.74
N PRO A 273 1.55 -23.97 -14.56
CA PRO A 273 0.75 -23.87 -15.79
C PRO A 273 -0.74 -23.64 -15.46
N ARG A 274 -1.38 -22.62 -16.06
CA ARG A 274 -2.82 -22.33 -15.89
C ARG A 274 -3.71 -23.56 -16.07
N ALA A 275 -3.38 -24.41 -17.05
CA ALA A 275 -4.09 -25.66 -17.31
C ALA A 275 -4.01 -26.69 -16.15
N THR A 276 -2.98 -26.64 -15.31
CA THR A 276 -2.87 -27.48 -14.10
C THR A 276 -3.88 -27.03 -13.04
N VAL A 277 -4.09 -25.72 -12.87
CA VAL A 277 -5.09 -25.16 -11.94
C VAL A 277 -6.50 -25.49 -12.42
N ILE A 278 -6.79 -25.23 -13.70
CA ILE A 278 -8.09 -25.57 -14.33
C ILE A 278 -8.36 -27.09 -14.25
N GLY A 279 -7.33 -27.92 -14.46
CA GLY A 279 -7.41 -29.36 -14.28
C GLY A 279 -7.75 -29.78 -12.85
N TYR A 280 -7.20 -29.10 -11.85
CA TYR A 280 -7.50 -29.36 -10.45
C TYR A 280 -8.90 -28.88 -10.04
N MET A 281 -9.33 -27.70 -10.51
CA MET A 281 -10.72 -27.22 -10.32
C MET A 281 -11.74 -28.21 -10.92
N ARG A 282 -11.43 -28.83 -12.07
CA ARG A 282 -12.25 -29.92 -12.63
C ARG A 282 -12.37 -31.12 -11.67
N GLU A 283 -11.29 -31.54 -11.01
CA GLU A 283 -11.33 -32.62 -10.01
C GLU A 283 -12.18 -32.25 -8.79
N LEU A 284 -12.06 -31.00 -8.31
CA LEU A 284 -12.89 -30.46 -7.23
C LEU A 284 -14.39 -30.54 -7.59
N ILE A 285 -14.79 -29.93 -8.72
CA ILE A 285 -16.19 -29.88 -9.17
C ILE A 285 -16.79 -31.29 -9.38
N THR A 286 -16.00 -32.22 -9.92
CA THR A 286 -16.52 -33.53 -10.38
C THR A 286 -16.51 -34.64 -9.34
N GLY A 287 -15.82 -34.50 -8.21
CA GLY A 287 -15.88 -35.54 -7.17
C GLY A 287 -14.97 -35.42 -5.96
N LYS A 288 -14.14 -34.38 -5.82
CA LYS A 288 -13.38 -34.16 -4.58
C LYS A 288 -14.08 -33.24 -3.57
N LEU A 289 -14.86 -32.27 -4.03
CA LEU A 289 -15.57 -31.33 -3.17
C LEU A 289 -16.97 -31.82 -2.83
N GLU A 290 -17.42 -31.57 -1.61
CA GLU A 290 -18.74 -31.96 -1.13
C GLU A 290 -19.88 -31.25 -1.87
N ARG A 291 -21.05 -31.88 -1.95
CA ARG A 291 -22.28 -31.28 -2.53
C ARG A 291 -23.04 -30.44 -1.51
N GLU A 292 -22.32 -29.55 -0.85
CA GLU A 292 -22.82 -28.52 0.07
C GLU A 292 -22.09 -27.19 -0.23
N HIS A 293 -22.72 -26.05 0.04
CA HIS A 293 -22.07 -24.74 -0.13
C HIS A 293 -20.84 -24.63 0.78
N SER A 294 -19.80 -23.98 0.27
CA SER A 294 -18.64 -23.49 1.01
C SER A 294 -17.92 -22.46 0.15
N PHE A 295 -17.11 -21.58 0.75
CA PHE A 295 -16.36 -20.59 -0.04
C PHE A 295 -15.44 -21.20 -1.10
N VAL A 296 -15.06 -22.49 -1.00
CA VAL A 296 -14.28 -23.16 -2.06
C VAL A 296 -15.08 -23.30 -3.36
N TRP A 297 -16.41 -23.45 -3.29
CA TRP A 297 -17.26 -23.41 -4.50
C TRP A 297 -17.36 -22.00 -5.08
N ASP A 298 -17.45 -20.99 -4.22
CA ASP A 298 -17.48 -19.58 -4.63
C ASP A 298 -16.17 -19.16 -5.32
N GLU A 299 -15.04 -19.57 -4.75
CA GLU A 299 -13.69 -19.41 -5.31
C GLU A 299 -13.54 -20.09 -6.66
N ILE A 300 -14.01 -21.34 -6.81
CA ILE A 300 -14.04 -22.04 -8.10
C ILE A 300 -14.85 -21.24 -9.13
N ALA A 301 -15.99 -20.65 -8.75
CA ALA A 301 -16.82 -19.87 -9.65
C ALA A 301 -16.12 -18.57 -10.09
N CYS A 302 -15.45 -17.87 -9.17
CA CYS A 302 -14.65 -16.68 -9.48
C CYS A 302 -13.47 -17.02 -10.40
N LEU A 303 -12.66 -18.01 -10.04
CA LEU A 303 -11.51 -18.46 -10.82
C LEU A 303 -11.88 -19.03 -12.21
N ILE A 304 -13.14 -19.47 -12.43
CA ILE A 304 -13.60 -19.81 -13.78
C ILE A 304 -13.71 -18.58 -14.68
N ALA A 305 -14.19 -17.45 -14.14
CA ALA A 305 -14.22 -16.17 -14.84
C ALA A 305 -12.80 -15.60 -14.98
N ASP A 306 -12.07 -15.48 -13.87
CA ASP A 306 -10.76 -14.83 -13.82
C ASP A 306 -9.68 -15.56 -14.63
N LEU A 307 -9.65 -16.90 -14.60
CA LEU A 307 -8.67 -17.68 -15.37
C LEU A 307 -9.10 -17.93 -16.83
N ASP A 308 -10.25 -17.40 -17.25
CA ASP A 308 -10.89 -17.66 -18.55
C ASP A 308 -11.01 -19.17 -18.84
N ALA A 309 -11.61 -19.90 -17.89
CA ALA A 309 -11.69 -21.36 -17.88
C ALA A 309 -13.01 -21.88 -18.49
N GLU A 310 -13.31 -21.48 -19.74
CA GLU A 310 -14.54 -21.84 -20.47
C GLU A 310 -14.91 -23.35 -20.39
N GLU A 311 -13.89 -24.21 -20.42
CA GLU A 311 -14.01 -25.68 -20.31
C GLU A 311 -14.60 -26.21 -19.00
N LEU A 312 -14.82 -25.35 -17.99
CA LEU A 312 -15.47 -25.68 -16.71
C LEU A 312 -16.87 -25.09 -16.58
N VAL A 313 -17.27 -24.12 -17.43
CA VAL A 313 -18.60 -23.47 -17.35
C VAL A 313 -19.76 -24.48 -17.43
N PRO A 314 -19.74 -25.51 -18.31
CA PRO A 314 -20.79 -26.54 -18.33
C PRO A 314 -20.81 -27.41 -17.06
N LEU A 315 -19.69 -27.49 -16.32
CA LEU A 315 -19.56 -28.31 -15.11
C LEU A 315 -20.02 -27.55 -13.86
N ILE A 316 -19.80 -26.23 -13.79
CA ILE A 316 -20.22 -25.39 -12.65
C ILE A 316 -21.70 -24.99 -12.71
N ARG A 317 -22.35 -25.06 -13.89
CA ARG A 317 -23.78 -24.73 -14.07
C ARG A 317 -24.70 -25.43 -13.06
N GLN A 318 -24.61 -26.76 -12.96
CA GLN A 318 -25.46 -27.51 -12.03
C GLN A 318 -25.13 -27.21 -10.55
N PRO A 319 -23.86 -27.22 -10.08
CA PRO A 319 -23.51 -26.68 -8.76
C PRO A 319 -24.11 -25.31 -8.45
N PHE A 320 -24.09 -24.37 -9.40
CA PHE A 320 -24.65 -23.03 -9.23
C PHE A 320 -26.19 -23.07 -9.08
N ASP A 321 -26.89 -23.79 -9.97
CA ASP A 321 -28.34 -23.98 -9.90
C ASP A 321 -28.79 -24.76 -8.64
N ASP A 322 -27.96 -25.68 -8.14
CA ASP A 322 -28.16 -26.44 -6.90
C ASP A 322 -27.90 -25.58 -5.63
N GLY A 323 -27.42 -24.34 -5.77
CA GLY A 323 -27.12 -23.43 -4.65
C GLY A 323 -25.82 -23.76 -3.90
N LEU A 324 -24.85 -24.40 -4.57
CA LEU A 324 -23.52 -24.65 -4.00
C LEU A 324 -22.57 -23.46 -4.12
N VAL A 325 -22.92 -22.47 -4.96
CA VAL A 325 -22.24 -21.18 -5.13
C VAL A 325 -23.20 -20.08 -4.67
N ASP A 326 -22.73 -19.10 -3.90
CA ASP A 326 -23.51 -17.90 -3.53
C ASP A 326 -23.54 -16.90 -4.71
N PRO A 327 -24.73 -16.61 -5.29
CA PRO A 327 -24.87 -15.59 -6.33
C PRO A 327 -24.55 -14.16 -5.86
N GLY A 328 -24.41 -13.94 -4.54
CA GLY A 328 -23.89 -12.70 -3.96
C GLY A 328 -22.38 -12.51 -4.13
N THR A 329 -21.62 -13.60 -4.32
CA THR A 329 -20.18 -13.55 -4.60
C THR A 329 -19.89 -13.32 -6.07
N ILE A 330 -20.55 -14.06 -6.97
CA ILE A 330 -20.43 -13.89 -8.42
C ILE A 330 -21.74 -14.23 -9.15
N GLY A 331 -22.13 -13.40 -10.13
CA GLY A 331 -23.31 -13.61 -10.94
C GLY A 331 -23.11 -14.69 -12.01
N TRP A 332 -24.16 -15.44 -12.35
CA TRP A 332 -24.09 -16.43 -13.44
C TRP A 332 -23.63 -15.81 -14.76
N ASP A 333 -24.10 -14.60 -15.08
CA ASP A 333 -23.75 -13.90 -16.32
C ASP A 333 -22.23 -13.57 -16.37
N ASP A 334 -21.59 -13.34 -15.22
CA ASP A 334 -20.14 -13.12 -15.12
C ASP A 334 -19.36 -14.42 -15.36
N ILE A 335 -19.86 -15.57 -14.87
CA ILE A 335 -19.27 -16.90 -15.12
C ILE A 335 -19.45 -17.34 -16.59
N GLU A 336 -20.64 -17.13 -17.17
CA GLU A 336 -20.96 -17.58 -18.52
C GLU A 336 -20.30 -16.73 -19.60
N ASN A 337 -20.33 -15.41 -19.45
CA ASN A 337 -19.76 -14.47 -20.42
C ASN A 337 -18.30 -14.12 -20.10
N ARG A 338 -17.79 -14.45 -18.90
CA ARG A 338 -16.40 -14.24 -18.46
C ARG A 338 -15.99 -12.77 -18.62
N THR A 339 -16.88 -11.88 -18.17
CA THR A 339 -16.81 -10.45 -18.45
C THR A 339 -15.81 -9.75 -17.54
N SER A 340 -14.68 -9.34 -18.09
CA SER A 340 -13.83 -8.35 -17.41
C SER A 340 -14.53 -6.99 -17.38
N HIS A 341 -14.50 -6.33 -16.22
CA HIS A 341 -14.94 -4.95 -16.05
C HIS A 341 -13.86 -3.93 -16.45
N THR A 342 -12.70 -4.39 -16.94
CA THR A 342 -11.56 -3.57 -17.36
C THR A 342 -11.30 -3.68 -18.87
N GLU A 343 -10.33 -2.92 -19.38
CA GLU A 343 -9.91 -3.00 -20.79
C GLU A 343 -9.11 -4.27 -21.13
N ARG A 344 -8.79 -5.12 -20.14
CA ARG A 344 -7.97 -6.32 -20.30
C ARG A 344 -8.81 -7.61 -20.32
N PRO A 345 -8.34 -8.68 -21.00
CA PRO A 345 -8.88 -10.03 -20.82
C PRO A 345 -8.85 -10.45 -19.34
N PRO A 346 -9.81 -11.27 -18.85
CA PRO A 346 -9.92 -11.61 -17.42
C PRO A 346 -8.60 -12.09 -16.79
N PHE A 347 -7.91 -13.04 -17.44
CA PHE A 347 -6.67 -13.58 -16.90
C PHE A 347 -5.52 -12.56 -16.89
N GLU A 348 -5.48 -11.61 -17.83
CA GLU A 348 -4.49 -10.54 -17.83
C GLU A 348 -4.80 -9.50 -16.72
N GLU A 349 -6.08 -9.26 -16.43
CA GLU A 349 -6.48 -8.44 -15.28
C GLU A 349 -6.13 -9.13 -13.96
N PHE A 350 -6.43 -10.43 -13.82
CA PHE A 350 -6.05 -11.23 -12.65
C PHE A 350 -4.53 -11.22 -12.43
N GLN A 351 -3.74 -11.32 -13.50
CA GLN A 351 -2.28 -11.15 -13.44
C GLN A 351 -1.84 -9.77 -12.98
N HIS A 352 -2.58 -8.72 -13.33
CA HIS A 352 -2.28 -7.35 -12.94
C HIS A 352 -2.67 -7.04 -11.49
N SER A 353 -3.79 -7.57 -11.01
CA SER A 353 -4.29 -7.37 -9.64
C SER A 353 -3.56 -8.21 -8.59
N HIS A 354 -2.88 -9.29 -8.98
CA HIS A 354 -2.11 -10.17 -8.08
C HIS A 354 -0.59 -10.12 -8.34
N PRO A 355 0.10 -8.97 -8.27
CA PRO A 355 1.56 -8.92 -8.42
C PRO A 355 2.26 -9.60 -7.23
N PRO A 356 3.54 -10.01 -7.36
CA PRO A 356 4.33 -10.42 -6.19
C PRO A 356 4.43 -9.29 -5.15
N ILE A 357 4.48 -9.65 -3.86
CA ILE A 357 4.66 -8.68 -2.76
C ILE A 357 6.09 -8.11 -2.84
N THR A 358 6.24 -6.79 -3.00
CA THR A 358 7.55 -6.14 -3.13
C THR A 358 7.79 -4.98 -2.15
N ASP A 359 6.75 -4.23 -1.77
CA ASP A 359 6.83 -3.17 -0.75
C ASP A 359 5.84 -3.42 0.41
N VAL A 360 6.34 -3.99 1.51
CA VAL A 360 5.55 -4.26 2.70
C VAL A 360 5.00 -2.98 3.34
N ALA A 361 5.64 -1.82 3.18
CA ALA A 361 5.16 -0.57 3.76
C ALA A 361 3.97 0.04 3.01
N ASP A 362 3.78 -0.33 1.74
CA ASP A 362 2.61 0.01 0.92
C ASP A 362 1.47 -0.99 1.15
N GLU A 363 1.77 -2.29 1.09
CA GLU A 363 0.81 -3.39 1.32
C GLU A 363 0.13 -3.32 2.70
N THR A 364 0.78 -2.71 3.69
CA THR A 364 0.26 -2.51 5.06
C THR A 364 -0.25 -1.08 5.32
N ALA A 365 -0.16 -0.15 4.36
CA ALA A 365 -0.50 1.26 4.54
C ALA A 365 -1.98 1.49 4.92
N TRP A 366 -2.88 0.59 4.52
CA TRP A 366 -4.31 0.65 4.78
C TRP A 366 -4.68 0.39 6.25
N TRP A 367 -3.82 -0.24 7.06
CA TRP A 367 -4.06 -0.46 8.50
C TRP A 367 -4.30 0.86 9.24
N GLY A 368 -3.58 1.93 8.84
CA GLY A 368 -3.76 3.27 9.39
C GLY A 368 -5.06 3.97 8.96
N ALA A 369 -5.90 3.35 8.13
CA ALA A 369 -7.24 3.84 7.82
C ALA A 369 -8.29 3.42 8.86
N TYR A 370 -8.11 2.25 9.50
CA TYR A 370 -9.12 1.68 10.40
C TYR A 370 -9.27 2.45 11.72
N GLU A 371 -8.21 3.07 12.26
CA GLU A 371 -8.36 3.98 13.41
C GLU A 371 -9.26 5.19 13.08
N ARG A 372 -9.25 5.67 11.82
CA ARG A 372 -10.08 6.80 11.38
C ARG A 372 -11.56 6.44 11.20
N THR A 373 -11.91 5.16 11.06
CA THR A 373 -13.30 4.67 11.07
C THR A 373 -13.74 4.24 12.47
N ALA A 374 -12.90 3.53 13.23
CA ALA A 374 -13.21 3.12 14.61
C ALA A 374 -13.46 4.30 15.57
N VAL A 375 -12.79 5.44 15.36
CA VAL A 375 -13.12 6.69 16.07
C VAL A 375 -14.47 7.27 15.61
N LYS A 376 -14.75 7.28 14.29
CA LYS A 376 -16.02 7.79 13.75
C LYS A 376 -17.24 6.99 14.18
N ASP A 377 -17.15 5.67 14.26
CA ASP A 377 -18.29 4.84 14.67
C ASP A 377 -18.59 4.98 16.18
N ARG A 378 -17.56 5.23 16.99
CA ARG A 378 -17.74 5.67 18.39
C ARG A 378 -18.35 7.08 18.51
N GLU A 379 -18.12 7.96 17.54
CA GLU A 379 -18.69 9.32 17.51
C GLU A 379 -20.11 9.39 16.91
N MET A 380 -20.46 8.52 15.94
CA MET A 380 -21.78 8.52 15.28
C MET A 380 -22.91 7.91 16.13
N GLY A 381 -22.61 7.15 17.18
CA GLY A 381 -23.61 6.58 18.08
C GLY A 381 -24.37 7.58 18.98
N ARG A 382 -24.22 8.90 18.78
CA ARG A 382 -24.68 9.91 19.75
C ARG A 382 -25.18 11.25 19.17
N ALA A 383 -25.91 11.24 18.05
CA ALA A 383 -26.71 12.40 17.63
C ALA A 383 -27.94 12.02 16.78
N GLN A 384 -29.11 11.97 17.42
CA GLN A 384 -30.39 12.25 16.76
C GLN A 384 -31.18 13.22 17.63
N ASP A 385 -31.24 14.49 17.20
CA ASP A 385 -32.47 15.27 17.31
C ASP A 385 -32.46 16.39 16.24
N PHE A 386 -33.64 16.79 15.76
CA PHE A 386 -33.82 17.78 14.68
C PHE A 386 -34.18 19.16 15.25
N GLY A 387 -33.73 20.26 14.62
CA GLY A 387 -33.99 21.61 15.15
C GLY A 387 -33.61 22.81 14.28
N ASP A 388 -34.33 22.97 13.17
CA ASP A 388 -34.85 24.26 12.64
C ASP A 388 -33.93 25.42 12.13
N GLU A 389 -34.58 26.38 11.47
CA GLU A 389 -34.07 27.35 10.48
C GLU A 389 -33.23 28.56 11.00
N SER A 390 -32.25 29.00 10.18
CA SER A 390 -32.23 30.31 9.48
C SER A 390 -30.81 30.83 9.12
N LEU A 391 -30.69 31.44 7.94
CA LEU A 391 -29.57 32.28 7.47
C LEU A 391 -30.13 33.71 7.30
N PRO A 392 -29.39 34.82 7.58
CA PRO A 392 -28.15 35.18 6.86
C PRO A 392 -27.05 35.69 7.83
N ASP A 393 -25.96 36.41 7.48
CA ASP A 393 -25.53 37.06 6.23
C ASP A 393 -23.97 37.17 6.15
N TYR A 394 -23.41 37.71 5.07
CA TYR A 394 -21.97 38.03 4.96
C TYR A 394 -21.68 39.27 4.10
N GLU A 395 -20.97 40.26 4.66
CA GLU A 395 -20.36 41.37 3.90
C GLU A 395 -18.88 41.64 4.26
N SER A 396 -18.11 41.88 3.20
CA SER A 396 -16.89 42.71 3.10
C SER A 396 -15.52 42.17 3.60
N ASP A 397 -14.68 41.84 2.60
CA ASP A 397 -13.36 42.41 2.32
C ASP A 397 -12.36 42.70 3.47
N THR A 398 -11.28 41.91 3.53
CA THR A 398 -9.88 42.40 3.34
C THR A 398 -8.87 41.23 3.27
N PRO A 399 -7.66 41.40 2.70
CA PRO A 399 -6.67 40.32 2.61
C PRO A 399 -6.04 40.00 3.98
N VAL A 400 -6.16 38.76 4.43
CA VAL A 400 -5.57 38.31 5.70
C VAL A 400 -4.15 37.82 5.50
N VAL A 401 -3.16 38.61 5.94
CA VAL A 401 -1.79 38.13 6.11
C VAL A 401 -1.75 37.18 7.31
N ALA A 402 -1.45 35.91 7.06
CA ALA A 402 -1.40 34.90 8.11
C ALA A 402 -0.25 35.16 9.10
N GLN A 403 -0.60 35.57 10.33
CA GLN A 403 0.33 35.61 11.46
C GLN A 403 0.75 34.17 11.85
N PRO A 404 1.98 33.96 12.38
CA PRO A 404 2.43 32.64 12.81
C PRO A 404 1.50 32.06 13.89
N LYS A 405 0.90 30.90 13.61
CA LYS A 405 0.06 30.19 14.58
C LYS A 405 0.94 29.64 15.71
N ILE A 406 0.84 30.25 16.89
CA ILE A 406 1.44 29.71 18.12
C ILE A 406 0.75 28.39 18.47
N GLY A 407 1.53 27.32 18.56
CA GLY A 407 1.05 26.00 18.93
C GLY A 407 0.53 25.99 20.36
N ARG A 408 -0.56 25.25 20.58
CA ARG A 408 -1.24 25.15 21.89
C ARG A 408 -0.31 24.66 23.03
N ASN A 409 0.82 24.03 22.69
CA ASN A 409 1.83 23.52 23.62
C ASN A 409 3.12 24.37 23.70
N ASP A 410 3.26 25.43 22.90
CA ASP A 410 4.50 26.19 22.78
C ASP A 410 4.68 27.16 23.96
N GLN A 411 5.87 27.75 24.16
CA GLN A 411 6.05 28.76 25.20
C GLN A 411 5.19 30.00 24.93
N CYS A 412 4.48 30.47 25.95
CA CYS A 412 3.58 31.60 25.84
C CYS A 412 4.37 32.92 25.66
N PRO A 413 4.08 33.73 24.62
CA PRO A 413 4.91 34.88 24.22
C PRO A 413 4.90 36.04 25.22
N CYS A 414 4.04 36.00 26.24
CA CYS A 414 4.00 36.98 27.34
C CYS A 414 5.18 36.87 28.34
N GLY A 415 6.19 36.05 28.05
CA GLY A 415 7.39 35.90 28.90
C GLY A 415 7.19 35.10 30.19
N SER A 416 6.03 34.44 30.38
CA SER A 416 5.68 33.75 31.64
C SER A 416 6.32 32.37 31.85
N GLY A 417 7.09 31.86 30.87
CA GLY A 417 7.74 30.55 30.91
C GLY A 417 6.80 29.33 30.84
N LYS A 418 5.49 29.53 30.65
CA LYS A 418 4.47 28.45 30.63
C LYS A 418 4.01 28.13 29.21
N LYS A 419 3.55 26.89 28.96
CA LYS A 419 2.92 26.49 27.69
C LYS A 419 1.65 27.32 27.41
N TYR A 420 1.40 27.70 26.15
CA TYR A 420 0.33 28.63 25.74
C TYR A 420 -1.05 28.28 26.33
N LYS A 421 -1.47 27.00 26.21
CA LYS A 421 -2.73 26.47 26.80
C LYS A 421 -2.88 26.55 28.32
N LYS A 422 -1.80 26.86 29.04
CA LYS A 422 -1.80 27.03 30.51
C LYS A 422 -1.60 28.50 30.92
N CYS A 423 -1.47 29.43 29.97
CA CYS A 423 -1.32 30.86 30.20
C CYS A 423 -2.33 31.66 29.34
N CYS A 424 -1.91 32.46 28.35
CA CYS A 424 -2.80 33.33 27.57
C CYS A 424 -3.88 32.55 26.81
N GLY A 425 -3.59 31.34 26.33
CA GLY A 425 -4.55 30.44 25.68
C GLY A 425 -5.42 29.61 26.64
N LYS A 426 -5.73 30.12 27.84
CA LYS A 426 -6.67 29.45 28.77
C LYS A 426 -8.13 29.82 28.54
N ASN A 427 -8.39 31.08 28.14
CA ASN A 427 -9.73 31.65 27.95
C ASN A 427 -9.83 32.41 26.61
N ALA A 428 -9.01 32.02 25.63
CA ALA A 428 -8.93 32.62 24.29
C ALA A 428 -9.21 31.53 23.25
#